data_AF-A0A944BQY2-F1
#
_entry.id   AF-A0A944BQY2-F1
#
_cell.length_a   1.000
_cell.length_b   1.000
_cell.length_c   1.000
_cell.angle_alpha   90.00
_cell.angle_beta   90.00
_cell.angle_gamma   90.00
#
_symmetry.space_group_name_H-M   'P 1'
#
loop_
_entity.id
_entity.type
_entity.pdbx_description
1 polymer ?
#
loop_
_entity_poly.entity_id
_entity_poly.type
_entity_poly.pdbx_seq_one_letter_code
_entity_poly.pdbx_strand_id
1 'polypeptide(L)'
;MLSAQKDFASEHDSQTSEKLAKICRELSEESSSLQFYKQSVNELPLLAREDEERLGYEMTDAREKMMRAVFNTKPGVCMILDQVSAFCRGEIKLKDLVGHRQMEDDEREESGESMIKGFEELSKLLACMNRGDKSCQSQIIEIIQSLDLGIDYIMSVANQLLKMAEPLMQAKREWLEICAFHGVATRDLLAAIRRFKGKKKTPYVRKRSQCLRYET
;
A
#
# COMPACT_ATOMS: atom_id res chain seq x y z
N MET A 1 -10.38 3.58 -30.21
CA MET A 1 -11.71 3.16 -29.73
C MET A 1 -11.73 2.66 -28.28
N LEU A 2 -10.64 2.81 -27.49
CA LEU A 2 -10.57 2.34 -26.09
C LEU A 2 -10.85 3.44 -25.03
N SER A 3 -11.13 4.67 -25.45
CA SER A 3 -11.39 5.80 -24.54
C SER A 3 -12.86 5.92 -24.12
N ALA A 4 -13.81 5.52 -24.97
CA ALA A 4 -15.24 5.72 -24.71
C ALA A 4 -15.85 4.71 -23.70
N GLN A 5 -15.24 3.53 -23.51
CA GLN A 5 -15.72 2.54 -22.54
C GLN A 5 -15.26 2.81 -21.10
N LYS A 6 -14.21 3.62 -20.93
CA LYS A 6 -13.66 3.93 -19.60
C LYS A 6 -14.46 5.01 -18.88
N ASP A 7 -15.04 5.93 -19.64
CA ASP A 7 -15.85 7.03 -19.10
C ASP A 7 -17.27 6.54 -18.72
N PHE A 8 -17.85 5.62 -19.51
CA PHE A 8 -19.20 5.07 -19.28
C PHE A 8 -19.33 4.25 -17.98
N ALA A 9 -18.30 3.46 -17.63
CA ALA A 9 -18.29 2.69 -16.39
C ALA A 9 -18.22 3.62 -15.15
N SER A 10 -17.42 4.68 -15.22
CA SER A 10 -17.23 5.62 -14.09
C SER A 10 -18.46 6.48 -13.79
N GLU A 11 -19.20 6.89 -14.82
CA GLU A 11 -20.44 7.66 -14.66
C GLU A 11 -21.59 6.81 -14.15
N HIS A 12 -21.66 5.55 -14.58
CA HIS A 12 -22.70 4.60 -14.16
C HIS A 12 -22.51 4.15 -12.69
N ASP A 13 -21.26 3.97 -12.24
CA ASP A 13 -20.91 3.68 -10.85
C ASP A 13 -21.17 4.88 -9.92
N SER A 14 -20.91 6.11 -10.40
CA SER A 14 -21.19 7.33 -9.63
C SER A 14 -22.70 7.55 -9.45
N GLN A 15 -23.51 7.32 -10.49
CA GLN A 15 -24.97 7.46 -10.41
C GLN A 15 -25.63 6.35 -9.58
N THR A 16 -25.12 5.12 -9.63
CA THR A 16 -25.62 4.03 -8.78
C THR A 16 -25.21 4.23 -7.32
N SER A 17 -24.00 4.72 -7.04
CA SER A 17 -23.55 5.08 -5.69
C SER A 17 -24.40 6.21 -5.08
N GLU A 18 -24.70 7.28 -5.83
CA GLU A 18 -25.57 8.36 -5.36
C GLU A 18 -27.03 7.91 -5.13
N LYS A 19 -27.56 7.04 -6.01
CA LYS A 19 -28.88 6.45 -5.83
C LYS A 19 -28.95 5.59 -4.57
N LEU A 20 -27.98 4.69 -4.36
CA LEU A 20 -27.89 3.87 -3.16
C LEU A 20 -27.73 4.73 -1.89
N ALA A 21 -26.91 5.78 -1.93
CA ALA A 21 -26.72 6.69 -0.80
C ALA A 21 -27.96 7.55 -0.47
N LYS A 22 -28.81 7.82 -1.47
CA LYS A 22 -30.09 8.51 -1.28
C LYS A 22 -31.12 7.56 -0.67
N ILE A 23 -31.20 6.34 -1.18
CA ILE A 23 -32.11 5.30 -0.68
C ILE A 23 -31.75 4.88 0.75
N CYS A 24 -30.46 4.70 1.06
CA CYS A 24 -30.02 4.42 2.42
C CYS A 24 -30.40 5.52 3.42
N ARG A 25 -30.48 6.79 2.98
CA ARG A 25 -30.94 7.89 3.83
C ARG A 25 -32.46 7.85 4.04
N GLU A 26 -33.21 7.73 2.94
CA GLU A 26 -34.69 7.69 2.95
C GLU A 26 -35.23 6.47 3.74
N LEU A 27 -34.59 5.31 3.60
CA LEU A 27 -35.02 4.09 4.28
C LEU A 27 -34.62 4.04 5.77
N SER A 28 -33.58 4.79 6.20
CA SER A 28 -33.15 4.82 7.62
C SER A 28 -34.12 5.58 8.53
N GLU A 29 -34.96 6.46 7.95
CA GLU A 29 -35.88 7.33 8.68
C GLU A 29 -37.26 6.69 8.90
N GLU A 30 -37.66 5.70 8.08
CA GLU A 30 -39.05 5.20 8.06
C GLU A 30 -39.24 3.67 8.20
N SER A 31 -38.17 2.86 8.25
CA SER A 31 -38.30 1.39 8.19
C SER A 31 -37.50 0.61 9.22
N SER A 32 -38.05 -0.53 9.68
CA SER A 32 -37.32 -1.49 10.53
C SER A 32 -36.09 -2.04 9.78
N SER A 33 -35.00 -2.34 10.49
CA SER A 33 -33.73 -2.80 9.91
C SER A 33 -33.85 -3.98 8.93
N LEU A 34 -34.84 -4.86 9.13
CA LEU A 34 -35.15 -5.98 8.25
C LEU A 34 -35.81 -5.54 6.92
N GLN A 35 -36.71 -4.54 6.98
CA GLN A 35 -37.37 -3.99 5.79
C GLN A 35 -36.39 -3.19 4.95
N PHE A 36 -35.52 -2.41 5.60
CA PHE A 36 -34.38 -1.73 4.98
C PHE A 36 -33.53 -2.73 4.19
N TYR A 37 -33.05 -3.80 4.85
CA TYR A 37 -32.22 -4.81 4.21
C TYR A 37 -32.91 -5.46 3.00
N LYS A 38 -34.19 -5.83 3.13
CA LYS A 38 -34.94 -6.45 2.04
C LYS A 38 -35.12 -5.52 0.84
N GLN A 39 -35.36 -4.23 1.07
CA GLN A 39 -35.46 -3.23 0.00
C GLN A 39 -34.11 -2.99 -0.66
N SER A 40 -33.04 -2.79 0.12
CA SER A 40 -31.69 -2.58 -0.42
C SER A 40 -31.17 -3.76 -1.25
N VAL A 41 -31.44 -5.01 -0.82
CA VAL A 41 -31.02 -6.21 -1.58
C VAL A 41 -31.82 -6.36 -2.87
N ASN A 42 -33.12 -6.06 -2.86
CA ASN A 42 -33.97 -6.18 -4.05
C ASN A 42 -33.65 -5.15 -5.14
N GLU A 43 -33.00 -4.04 -4.78
CA GLU A 43 -32.59 -2.99 -5.72
C GLU A 43 -31.23 -3.26 -6.36
N LEU A 44 -30.43 -4.16 -5.79
CA LEU A 44 -29.16 -4.56 -6.38
C LEU A 44 -29.43 -5.53 -7.55
N PRO A 45 -29.01 -5.21 -8.77
CA PRO A 45 -29.14 -6.14 -9.88
C PRO A 45 -28.33 -7.39 -9.57
N LEU A 46 -28.94 -8.56 -9.73
CA LEU A 46 -28.24 -9.84 -9.62
C LEU A 46 -27.16 -9.88 -10.70
N LEU A 47 -25.93 -10.19 -10.29
CA LEU A 47 -24.82 -10.33 -11.21
C LEU A 47 -25.01 -11.58 -12.06
N ALA A 48 -24.72 -11.47 -13.37
CA ALA A 48 -24.53 -12.65 -14.18
C ALA A 48 -23.21 -13.32 -13.80
N ARG A 49 -23.11 -14.63 -14.04
CA ARG A 49 -21.88 -15.40 -13.77
C ARG A 49 -20.63 -14.77 -14.42
N GLU A 50 -20.77 -14.26 -15.64
CA GLU A 50 -19.68 -13.60 -16.36
C GLU A 50 -19.21 -12.30 -15.67
N ASP A 51 -20.13 -11.57 -15.05
CA ASP A 51 -19.82 -10.37 -14.27
C ASP A 51 -19.17 -10.72 -12.93
N GLU A 52 -19.58 -11.82 -12.28
CA GLU A 52 -18.90 -12.35 -11.08
C GLU A 52 -17.46 -12.76 -11.38
N GLU A 53 -17.24 -13.45 -12.50
CA GLU A 53 -15.90 -13.83 -12.96
C GLU A 53 -15.05 -12.59 -13.26
N ARG A 54 -15.60 -11.58 -13.96
CA ARG A 54 -14.92 -10.30 -14.21
C ARG A 54 -14.53 -9.61 -12.91
N LEU A 55 -15.45 -9.50 -11.96
CA LEU A 55 -15.18 -8.91 -10.64
C LEU A 55 -14.05 -9.66 -9.92
N GLY A 56 -14.03 -10.99 -9.99
CA GLY A 56 -12.97 -11.81 -9.43
C GLY A 56 -11.58 -11.52 -10.02
N TYR A 57 -11.50 -11.32 -11.33
CA TYR A 57 -10.26 -10.92 -11.99
C TYR A 57 -9.81 -9.51 -11.57
N GLU A 58 -10.74 -8.55 -11.52
CA GLU A 58 -10.44 -7.17 -11.10
C GLU A 58 -9.94 -7.11 -9.65
N MET A 59 -10.55 -7.88 -8.74
CA MET A 59 -10.10 -7.97 -7.35
C MET A 59 -8.70 -8.58 -7.23
N THR A 60 -8.40 -9.59 -8.04
CA THR A 60 -7.08 -10.24 -8.05
C THR A 60 -6.00 -9.30 -8.58
N ASP A 61 -6.27 -8.60 -9.69
CA ASP A 61 -5.37 -7.59 -10.25
C ASP A 61 -5.15 -6.40 -9.30
N ALA A 62 -6.21 -5.92 -8.63
CA ALA A 62 -6.11 -4.87 -7.62
C ALA A 62 -5.24 -5.31 -6.43
N ARG A 63 -5.44 -6.54 -5.93
CA ARG A 63 -4.60 -7.13 -4.87
C ARG A 63 -3.13 -7.18 -5.31
N GLU A 64 -2.86 -7.65 -6.53
CA GLU A 64 -1.50 -7.72 -7.04
C GLU A 64 -0.83 -6.35 -7.14
N LYS A 65 -1.53 -5.35 -7.69
CA LYS A 65 -1.03 -3.98 -7.76
C LYS A 65 -0.72 -3.42 -6.39
N MET A 66 -1.58 -3.68 -5.40
CA MET A 66 -1.37 -3.25 -4.02
C MET A 66 -0.14 -3.93 -3.40
N MET A 67 0.00 -5.25 -3.53
CA MET A 67 1.19 -5.97 -3.04
C MET A 67 2.47 -5.42 -3.66
N ARG A 68 2.49 -5.22 -4.98
CA ARG A 68 3.63 -4.61 -5.67
C ARG A 68 3.92 -3.21 -5.15
N ALA A 69 2.91 -2.37 -4.93
CA ALA A 69 3.11 -1.01 -4.43
C ALA A 69 3.69 -0.99 -3.00
N VAL A 70 3.18 -1.84 -2.11
CA VAL A 70 3.58 -1.92 -0.71
C VAL A 70 5.00 -2.49 -0.59
N PHE A 71 5.25 -3.64 -1.23
CA PHE A 71 6.46 -4.42 -1.02
C PHE A 71 7.60 -4.10 -1.98
N ASN A 72 7.39 -3.22 -2.96
CA ASN A 72 8.50 -2.59 -3.69
C ASN A 72 9.21 -1.50 -2.85
N THR A 73 8.74 -1.25 -1.64
CA THR A 73 9.36 -0.32 -0.70
C THR A 73 10.11 -1.07 0.39
N LYS A 74 11.30 -0.57 0.77
CA LYS A 74 12.08 -1.16 1.86
C LYS A 74 11.28 -1.25 3.17
N PRO A 75 10.54 -0.22 3.61
CA PRO A 75 9.76 -0.32 4.84
C PRO A 75 8.69 -1.42 4.78
N GLY A 76 8.02 -1.61 3.63
CA GLY A 76 7.05 -2.69 3.45
C GLY A 76 7.68 -4.08 3.61
N VAL A 77 8.87 -4.30 3.03
CA VAL A 77 9.61 -5.57 3.20
C VAL A 77 10.03 -5.77 4.65
N CYS A 78 10.53 -4.73 5.34
CA CYS A 78 10.87 -4.83 6.76
C CYS A 78 9.67 -5.22 7.63
N MET A 79 8.48 -4.68 7.35
CA MET A 79 7.26 -4.99 8.10
C MET A 79 6.84 -6.46 7.97
N ILE A 80 7.04 -7.10 6.81
CA ILE A 80 6.85 -8.56 6.67
C ILE A 80 7.85 -9.30 7.54
N LEU A 81 9.13 -8.93 7.45
CA LEU A 81 10.20 -9.61 8.19
C LEU A 81 9.97 -9.54 9.71
N ASP A 82 9.55 -8.38 10.22
CA ASP A 82 9.23 -8.19 11.64
C ASP A 82 8.06 -9.08 12.07
N GLN A 83 7.04 -9.21 11.22
CA GLN A 83 5.85 -9.99 11.51
C GLN A 83 6.13 -11.50 11.46
N VAL A 84 6.90 -11.98 10.47
CA VAL A 84 7.34 -13.38 10.45
C VAL A 84 8.25 -13.68 11.63
N SER A 85 9.11 -12.74 12.03
CA SER A 85 9.92 -12.88 13.25
C SER A 85 9.05 -13.02 14.51
N ALA A 86 7.95 -12.25 14.61
CA ALA A 86 6.97 -12.38 15.67
C ALA A 86 6.25 -13.74 15.63
N PHE A 87 5.95 -14.27 14.44
CA PHE A 87 5.39 -15.61 14.27
C PHE A 87 6.36 -16.70 14.76
N CYS A 88 7.65 -16.64 14.37
CA CYS A 88 8.66 -17.58 14.85
C CYS A 88 8.86 -17.54 16.37
N ARG A 89 8.60 -16.38 17.01
CA ARG A 89 8.60 -16.23 18.48
C ARG A 89 7.28 -16.69 19.13
N GLY A 90 6.26 -17.06 18.36
CA GLY A 90 4.94 -17.45 18.86
C GLY A 90 4.08 -16.28 19.35
N GLU A 91 4.43 -15.03 19.02
CA GLU A 91 3.70 -13.83 19.44
C GLU A 91 2.41 -13.62 18.64
N ILE A 92 2.36 -14.15 17.42
CA ILE A 92 1.22 -14.08 16.50
C ILE A 92 0.96 -15.45 15.88
N LYS A 93 -0.24 -15.66 15.33
CA LYS A 93 -0.61 -16.93 14.68
C LYS A 93 -0.47 -16.81 13.16
N LEU A 94 -0.24 -17.94 12.50
CA LEU A 94 -0.13 -18.02 11.03
C LEU A 94 -1.37 -17.45 10.31
N LYS A 95 -2.56 -17.66 10.90
CA LYS A 95 -3.84 -17.11 10.40
C LYS A 95 -3.89 -15.57 10.34
N ASP A 96 -3.04 -14.89 11.10
CA ASP A 96 -2.98 -13.43 11.15
C ASP A 96 -2.04 -12.88 10.05
N LEU A 97 -1.32 -13.78 9.36
CA LEU A 97 -0.36 -13.49 8.29
C LEU A 97 -0.86 -13.93 6.91
N VAL A 98 -1.48 -15.11 6.83
CA VAL A 98 -1.87 -15.78 5.58
C VAL A 98 -3.34 -15.56 5.24
N GLY A 99 -3.66 -15.51 3.95
CA GLY A 99 -5.03 -15.51 3.46
C GLY A 99 -5.78 -16.82 3.77
N HIS A 100 -7.12 -16.72 3.83
CA HIS A 100 -8.00 -17.86 4.16
C HIS A 100 -7.84 -19.11 3.27
N ARG A 101 -7.20 -19.00 2.09
CA ARG A 101 -7.00 -20.13 1.16
C ARG A 101 -6.05 -21.20 1.71
N GLN A 102 -5.11 -20.88 2.59
CA GLN A 102 -4.15 -21.86 3.14
C GLN A 102 -4.57 -22.46 4.49
N MET A 103 -5.82 -22.24 4.92
CA MET A 103 -6.31 -22.65 6.25
C MET A 103 -7.18 -23.92 6.22
N GLU A 104 -7.29 -24.61 5.09
CA GLU A 104 -7.90 -25.95 5.03
C GLU A 104 -6.95 -26.96 5.72
N ASP A 105 -7.53 -27.86 6.52
CA ASP A 105 -6.95 -28.39 7.76
C ASP A 105 -5.71 -29.30 7.66
N ASP A 106 -5.22 -29.62 6.46
CA ASP A 106 -4.02 -30.45 6.25
C ASP A 106 -2.77 -29.65 5.82
N GLU A 107 -2.86 -28.34 5.53
CA GLU A 107 -1.74 -27.53 5.00
C GLU A 107 -1.05 -26.62 6.03
N ARG A 108 -1.44 -26.68 7.31
CA ARG A 108 -0.93 -25.73 8.34
C ARG A 108 0.56 -25.85 8.64
N GLU A 109 1.11 -27.07 8.61
CA GLU A 109 2.55 -27.30 8.85
C GLU A 109 3.39 -26.94 7.62
N GLU A 110 2.96 -27.35 6.41
CA GLU A 110 3.64 -27.01 5.15
C GLU A 110 3.61 -25.51 4.84
N SER A 111 2.51 -24.82 5.16
CA SER A 111 2.39 -23.35 5.04
C SER A 111 3.35 -22.62 5.97
N GLY A 112 3.56 -23.13 7.19
CA GLY A 112 4.53 -22.58 8.14
C GLY A 112 5.97 -22.70 7.66
N GLU A 113 6.37 -23.87 7.16
CA GLU A 113 7.73 -24.09 6.63
C GLU A 113 8.00 -23.26 5.36
N SER A 114 7.03 -23.20 4.45
CA SER A 114 7.10 -22.37 3.24
C SER A 114 7.28 -20.88 3.60
N MET A 115 6.57 -20.40 4.62
CA MET A 115 6.70 -19.03 5.10
C MET A 115 8.07 -18.73 5.71
N ILE A 116 8.59 -19.63 6.54
CA ILE A 116 9.92 -19.50 7.14
C ILE A 116 11.00 -19.48 6.05
N LYS A 117 10.89 -20.35 5.04
CA LYS A 117 11.82 -20.38 3.91
C LYS A 117 11.76 -19.10 3.07
N GLY A 118 10.56 -18.64 2.71
CA GLY A 118 10.37 -17.38 2.00
C GLY A 118 10.94 -16.19 2.79
N PHE A 119 10.85 -16.21 4.12
CA PHE A 119 11.46 -15.21 4.99
C PHE A 119 13.00 -15.23 4.97
N GLU A 120 13.63 -16.41 5.00
CA GLU A 120 15.09 -16.51 4.90
C GLU A 120 15.60 -15.94 3.57
N GLU A 121 14.85 -16.17 2.49
CA GLU A 121 15.16 -15.64 1.17
C GLU A 121 14.94 -14.11 1.12
N LEU A 122 13.83 -13.60 1.65
CA LEU A 122 13.57 -12.15 1.75
C LEU A 122 14.62 -11.42 2.58
N SER A 123 15.08 -12.02 3.67
CA SER A 123 16.13 -11.45 4.54
C SER A 123 17.45 -11.27 3.77
N LYS A 124 17.81 -12.24 2.92
CA LYS A 124 19.00 -12.16 2.05
C LYS A 124 18.83 -11.05 1.00
N LEU A 125 17.65 -10.92 0.40
CA LEU A 125 17.36 -9.92 -0.62
C LEU A 125 17.21 -8.49 -0.07
N LEU A 126 16.82 -8.32 1.19
CA LEU A 126 16.82 -7.01 1.86
C LEU A 126 18.22 -6.39 1.91
N ALA A 127 19.26 -7.21 2.10
CA ALA A 127 20.64 -6.75 2.05
C ALA A 127 21.01 -6.17 0.67
N CYS A 128 20.43 -6.68 -0.41
CA CYS A 128 20.59 -6.16 -1.77
C CYS A 128 19.83 -4.84 -1.97
N MET A 129 18.59 -4.73 -1.45
CA MET A 129 17.85 -3.45 -1.46
C MET A 129 18.61 -2.34 -0.73
N ASN A 130 19.27 -2.66 0.38
CA ASN A 130 20.09 -1.70 1.13
C ASN A 130 21.29 -1.17 0.33
N ARG A 131 21.81 -1.95 -0.60
CA ARG A 131 22.88 -1.54 -1.53
C ARG A 131 22.36 -0.71 -2.71
N GLY A 132 21.04 -0.55 -2.82
CA GLY A 132 20.38 0.16 -3.91
C GLY A 132 20.32 -0.63 -5.21
N ASP A 133 20.52 -1.95 -5.14
CA ASP A 133 20.40 -2.84 -6.29
C ASP A 133 18.93 -3.13 -6.58
N LYS A 134 18.48 -2.81 -7.79
CA LYS A 134 17.10 -3.01 -8.23
C LYS A 134 16.86 -4.40 -8.81
N SER A 135 17.92 -5.15 -9.11
CA SER A 135 17.80 -6.50 -9.70
C SER A 135 17.02 -7.47 -8.80
N CYS A 136 17.09 -7.27 -7.48
CA CYS A 136 16.40 -8.11 -6.50
C CYS A 136 14.91 -7.76 -6.29
N GLN A 137 14.40 -6.66 -6.86
CA GLN A 137 13.00 -6.23 -6.61
C GLN A 137 11.98 -7.22 -7.18
N SER A 138 12.22 -7.77 -8.38
CA SER A 138 11.32 -8.76 -8.97
C SER A 138 11.27 -10.05 -8.13
N GLN A 139 12.42 -10.52 -7.66
CA GLN A 139 12.51 -11.72 -6.81
C GLN A 139 11.79 -11.54 -5.47
N ILE A 140 11.91 -10.36 -4.85
CA ILE A 140 11.18 -10.03 -3.62
C ILE A 140 9.67 -10.12 -3.83
N ILE A 141 9.18 -9.58 -4.95
CA ILE A 141 7.75 -9.61 -5.29
C ILE A 141 7.28 -11.06 -5.50
N GLU A 142 8.04 -11.86 -6.25
CA GLU A 142 7.72 -13.27 -6.50
C GLU A 142 7.64 -14.08 -5.20
N ILE A 143 8.61 -13.92 -4.29
CA ILE A 143 8.58 -14.60 -2.99
C ILE A 143 7.36 -14.15 -2.19
N ILE A 144 7.07 -12.85 -2.13
CA ILE A 144 5.92 -12.35 -1.37
C ILE A 144 4.59 -12.83 -1.96
N GLN A 145 4.49 -12.96 -3.28
CA GLN A 145 3.32 -13.54 -3.93
C GLN A 145 3.14 -15.02 -3.55
N SER A 146 4.22 -15.79 -3.38
CA SER A 146 4.14 -17.19 -2.93
C SER A 146 3.74 -17.35 -1.45
N LEU A 147 3.89 -16.30 -0.63
CA LEU A 147 3.53 -16.33 0.79
C LEU A 147 2.01 -16.22 1.04
N ASP A 148 1.22 -15.99 -0.01
CA ASP A 148 -0.24 -15.78 0.03
C ASP A 148 -0.73 -14.92 1.22
N LEU A 149 -0.12 -13.76 1.40
CA LEU A 149 -0.42 -12.88 2.52
C LEU A 149 -1.91 -12.47 2.55
N GLY A 150 -2.49 -12.44 3.74
CA GLY A 150 -3.88 -12.03 3.95
C GLY A 150 -4.13 -10.58 3.52
N ILE A 151 -5.31 -10.32 2.94
CA ILE A 151 -5.65 -8.98 2.45
C ILE A 151 -5.65 -7.93 3.57
N ASP A 152 -6.12 -8.31 4.75
CA ASP A 152 -6.15 -7.44 5.94
C ASP A 152 -4.73 -7.03 6.37
N TYR A 153 -3.80 -7.98 6.29
CA TYR A 153 -2.40 -7.71 6.57
C TYR A 153 -1.80 -6.75 5.54
N ILE A 154 -2.02 -6.99 4.24
CA ILE A 154 -1.54 -6.10 3.17
C ILE A 154 -2.09 -4.68 3.35
N MET A 155 -3.39 -4.55 3.67
CA MET A 155 -4.04 -3.27 3.95
C MET A 155 -3.46 -2.58 5.20
N SER A 156 -3.16 -3.33 6.25
CA SER A 156 -2.51 -2.81 7.45
C SER A 156 -1.14 -2.20 7.12
N VAL A 157 -0.30 -2.94 6.38
CA VAL A 157 1.01 -2.44 5.94
C VAL A 157 0.85 -1.20 5.05
N ALA A 158 -0.07 -1.22 4.08
CA ALA A 158 -0.35 -0.07 3.23
C ALA A 158 -0.73 1.19 4.05
N ASN A 159 -1.60 1.03 5.03
CA ASN A 159 -2.00 2.12 5.93
C ASN A 159 -0.83 2.65 6.76
N GLN A 160 0.06 1.78 7.25
CA GLN A 160 1.27 2.22 7.96
C GLN A 160 2.23 2.97 7.03
N LEU A 161 2.41 2.51 5.79
CA LEU A 161 3.20 3.23 4.79
C LEU A 161 2.62 4.62 4.49
N LEU A 162 1.30 4.73 4.38
CA LEU A 162 0.61 6.01 4.18
C LEU A 162 0.85 6.97 5.35
N LYS A 163 0.72 6.49 6.59
CA LYS A 163 1.02 7.28 7.81
C LYS A 163 2.47 7.78 7.84
N MET A 164 3.42 6.98 7.36
CA MET A 164 4.82 7.42 7.24
C MET A 164 5.05 8.41 6.09
N ALA A 165 4.28 8.29 5.01
CA ALA A 165 4.38 9.18 3.85
C ALA A 165 3.74 10.56 4.10
N GLU A 166 2.71 10.64 4.95
CA GLU A 166 1.98 11.86 5.27
C GLU A 166 2.88 13.03 5.75
N PRO A 167 3.74 12.88 6.77
CA PRO A 167 4.63 13.96 7.20
C PRO A 167 5.64 14.36 6.12
N LEU A 168 6.09 13.40 5.28
CA LEU A 168 6.98 13.70 4.15
C LEU A 168 6.26 14.53 3.08
N MET A 169 4.99 14.23 2.82
CA MET A 169 4.16 14.97 1.87
C MET A 169 3.81 16.36 2.41
N GLN A 170 3.59 16.49 3.72
CA GLN A 170 3.38 17.76 4.39
C GLN A 170 4.64 18.64 4.34
N ALA A 171 5.78 18.12 4.76
CA ALA A 171 7.06 18.83 4.71
C ALA A 171 7.43 19.25 3.27
N LYS A 172 7.14 18.40 2.28
CA LYS A 172 7.31 18.74 0.86
C LYS A 172 6.41 19.91 0.45
N ARG A 173 5.15 19.96 0.89
CA ARG A 173 4.23 21.06 0.59
C ARG A 173 4.73 22.37 1.19
N GLU A 174 5.07 22.38 2.47
CA GLU A 174 5.62 23.54 3.17
C GLU A 174 6.89 24.07 2.49
N TRP A 175 7.80 23.18 2.09
CA TRP A 175 9.00 23.56 1.36
C TRP A 175 8.69 24.22 0.01
N LEU A 176 7.70 23.71 -0.72
CA LEU A 176 7.28 24.30 -2.00
C LEU A 176 6.65 25.67 -1.80
N GLU A 177 5.90 25.88 -0.72
CA GLU A 177 5.32 27.19 -0.36
C GLU A 177 6.42 28.21 -0.03
N ILE A 178 7.42 27.83 0.76
CA ILE A 178 8.58 28.70 1.07
C ILE A 178 9.33 29.07 -0.21
N CYS A 179 9.57 28.10 -1.09
CA CYS A 179 10.24 28.35 -2.37
C CYS A 179 9.42 29.32 -3.24
N ALA A 180 8.10 29.12 -3.31
CA ALA A 180 7.20 29.99 -4.06
C ALA A 180 7.17 31.42 -3.48
N PHE A 181 7.16 31.57 -2.15
CA PHE A 181 7.27 32.86 -1.48
C PHE A 181 8.54 33.62 -1.87
N HIS A 182 9.66 32.92 -2.03
CA HIS A 182 10.92 33.49 -2.51
C HIS A 182 11.06 33.57 -4.03
N GLY A 183 9.98 33.33 -4.79
CA GLY A 183 9.98 33.41 -6.26
C GLY A 183 10.74 32.28 -6.96
N VAL A 184 11.05 31.19 -6.26
CA VAL A 184 11.73 30.02 -6.82
C VAL A 184 10.72 29.09 -7.46
N ALA A 185 10.80 28.94 -8.79
CA ALA A 185 9.92 28.01 -9.50
C ALA A 185 10.23 26.55 -9.13
N THR A 186 9.18 25.74 -8.95
CA THR A 186 9.29 24.30 -8.65
C THR A 186 10.19 23.55 -9.62
N ARG A 187 10.18 23.93 -10.91
CA ARG A 187 11.05 23.35 -11.94
C ARG A 187 12.53 23.55 -11.62
N ASP A 188 12.90 24.73 -11.16
CA ASP A 188 14.29 25.09 -10.90
C ASP A 188 14.78 24.45 -9.59
N LEU A 189 13.91 24.34 -8.59
CA LEU A 189 14.14 23.55 -7.37
C LEU A 189 14.41 22.07 -7.70
N LEU A 190 13.55 21.44 -8.51
CA LEU A 190 13.72 20.04 -8.93
C LEU A 190 15.00 19.85 -9.76
N ALA A 191 15.34 20.80 -10.63
CA ALA A 191 16.60 20.79 -11.38
C ALA A 191 17.82 20.90 -10.45
N ALA A 192 17.77 21.76 -9.43
CA ALA A 192 18.82 21.90 -8.43
C ALA A 192 19.02 20.60 -7.61
N ILE A 193 17.93 19.96 -7.17
CA ILE A 193 17.97 18.68 -6.45
C ILE A 193 18.61 17.59 -7.31
N ARG A 194 18.27 17.49 -8.60
CA ARG A 194 18.87 16.53 -9.53
C ARG A 194 20.37 16.77 -9.70
N ARG A 195 20.80 18.02 -9.85
CA ARG A 195 22.22 18.40 -9.91
C ARG A 195 22.97 18.05 -8.62
N PHE A 196 22.31 18.17 -7.47
CA PHE A 196 22.87 17.81 -6.17
C PHE A 196 23.05 16.29 -6.03
N LYS A 197 22.04 15.49 -6.43
CA LYS A 197 22.12 14.01 -6.41
C LYS A 197 23.18 13.43 -7.36
N GLY A 198 23.49 14.12 -8.47
CA GLY A 198 24.57 13.74 -9.39
C GLY A 198 25.98 13.96 -8.82
N LYS A 199 26.13 14.80 -7.78
CA LYS A 199 27.40 15.04 -7.10
C LYS A 199 27.51 14.16 -5.85
N LYS A 200 27.71 12.85 -6.03
CA LYS A 200 28.03 11.89 -4.93
C LYS A 200 29.39 12.12 -4.24
N LYS A 201 29.99 13.31 -4.35
CA LYS A 201 31.21 13.69 -3.63
C LYS A 201 31.13 15.16 -3.22
N THR A 202 30.36 15.47 -2.19
CA THR A 202 30.69 16.60 -1.33
C THR A 202 31.34 16.04 -0.07
N PRO A 203 32.61 16.37 0.22
CA PRO A 203 33.15 16.06 1.53
C PRO A 203 32.30 16.84 2.53
N TYR A 204 31.72 16.16 3.51
CA TYR A 204 31.19 16.81 4.69
C TYR A 204 32.33 17.61 5.31
N VAL A 205 32.37 18.91 5.05
CA VAL A 205 33.13 19.83 5.89
C VAL A 205 32.39 19.83 7.22
N ARG A 206 32.87 19.02 8.16
CA ARG A 206 32.64 19.22 9.60
C ARG A 206 33.10 20.64 9.93
N LYS A 207 32.23 21.65 9.75
CA LYS A 207 32.43 22.91 10.45
C LYS A 207 32.13 22.62 11.91
N ARG A 208 33.20 22.47 12.69
CA ARG A 208 33.16 22.59 14.16
C ARG A 208 32.31 23.82 14.48
N SER A 209 31.27 23.60 15.27
CA SER A 209 30.47 24.63 15.92
C SER A 209 31.41 25.63 16.60
N GLN A 210 31.54 26.81 16.02
CA GLN A 210 31.98 27.97 16.78
C GLN A 210 30.76 28.48 17.53
N CYS A 211 30.74 28.22 18.84
CA CYS A 211 29.88 28.90 19.78
C CYS A 211 30.03 30.40 19.58
N LEU A 212 28.95 31.07 19.19
CA LEU A 212 28.81 32.51 19.35
C LEU A 212 28.80 32.77 20.86
N ARG A 213 29.94 33.25 21.39
CA ARG A 213 29.93 33.96 22.66
C ARG A 213 29.23 35.28 22.41
N TYR A 214 28.06 35.43 23.03
CA TYR A 214 27.55 36.75 23.36
C TYR A 214 28.48 37.29 24.44
N GLU A 215 29.24 38.33 24.12
CA GLU A 215 29.75 39.25 25.12
C GLU A 215 29.02 40.59 24.94
N THR A 216 28.62 41.10 26.10
CA THR A 216 27.69 42.17 26.46
C THR A 216 28.03 43.54 25.92
#